data_AF-A0A219ALA5-F1
#
_entry.id   AF-A0A219ALA5-F1
#
_cell.length_a   1.000
_cell.length_b   1.000
_cell.length_c   1.000
_cell.angle_alpha   90.00
_cell.angle_beta   90.00
_cell.angle_gamma   90.00
#
_symmetry.space_group_name_H-M   'P 1'
#
loop_
_entity.id
_entity.type
_entity.pdbx_description
1 polymer ?
#
loop_
_entity_poly.entity_id
_entity_poly.type
_entity_poly.pdbx_seq_one_letter_code
_entity_poly.pdbx_strand_id
1 'polypeptide(L)'
;MIYVENKDLVIPGEVLAEDDFYSGRGTFRENGKICSSLMGLVSLRNRKVSVIPLKSKYIPKKGDVIIGKINDVKFSMWNVDINSPYSGILPASEVFGRDKKNLNRIFNVGDVLFLRVVDVDEVKKAKLGLKGRGMGKFKGGIIVSIAPTKVPRLIGKKGSMINMIKDKTGCKIVVGQNGLVWVKGEKDMEQITKNVIKIIEKEAHTSGLTNRIRDKLYLDIDGEIPEGLDDEEYDFESEVNLSNNDNFDDDSNNHRRNSFANKHKRFNKKFNRRNSFNKKYELEKPRLQNFKAELEQEELEAKKKEDKKRNDDFINNLENIEKSKSKKSFNLNRKKSGFSILKDNF
;
A
#
# COMPACT_ATOMS: atom_id res chain seq x y z
N MET A 1 8.94 16.68 40.01
CA MET A 1 8.36 18.01 39.72
C MET A 1 8.30 18.24 38.21
N ILE A 2 7.29 18.94 37.70
CA ILE A 2 7.19 19.28 36.27
C ILE A 2 7.39 20.78 36.08
N TYR A 3 8.14 21.18 35.04
CA TYR A 3 8.50 22.58 34.79
C TYR A 3 7.84 23.18 33.56
N VAL A 4 7.24 22.35 32.70
CA VAL A 4 6.62 22.76 31.43
C VAL A 4 5.20 22.22 31.30
N GLU A 5 4.36 22.94 30.56
CA GLU A 5 3.00 22.53 30.26
C GLU A 5 2.92 21.73 28.93
N ASN A 6 1.76 21.12 28.70
CA ASN A 6 1.53 20.34 27.49
C ASN A 6 1.34 21.27 26.29
N LYS A 7 2.08 21.00 25.21
CA LYS A 7 2.21 21.80 23.98
C LYS A 7 3.06 23.06 24.11
N ASP A 8 3.82 23.23 25.19
CA ASP A 8 4.80 24.30 25.27
C ASP A 8 5.92 24.10 24.26
N LEU A 9 6.39 25.21 23.69
CA LEU A 9 7.53 25.22 22.78
C LEU A 9 8.81 25.19 23.60
N VAL A 10 9.65 24.19 23.35
CA VAL A 10 10.91 24.00 24.07
C VAL A 10 12.10 23.95 23.12
N ILE A 11 13.26 24.28 23.66
CA ILE A 11 14.56 24.21 22.97
C ILE A 11 15.43 23.07 23.51
N PRO A 12 16.42 22.58 22.74
CA PRO A 12 17.38 21.61 23.24
C PRO A 12 18.12 22.14 24.48
N GLY A 13 18.26 21.31 25.51
CA GLY A 13 18.89 21.64 26.79
C GLY A 13 17.91 22.10 27.88
N GLU A 14 16.66 22.42 27.52
CA GLU A 14 15.66 22.89 28.47
C GLU A 14 15.17 21.75 29.38
N VAL A 15 15.04 22.04 30.68
CA VAL A 15 14.58 21.09 31.69
C VAL A 15 13.06 21.00 31.66
N LEU A 16 12.54 19.79 31.43
CA LEU A 16 11.11 19.54 31.28
C LEU A 16 10.48 19.03 32.58
N ALA A 17 11.15 18.08 33.23
CA ALA A 17 10.66 17.44 34.44
C ALA A 17 11.80 16.83 35.27
N GLU A 18 11.54 16.61 36.54
CA GLU A 18 12.39 15.93 37.54
C GLU A 18 11.57 14.82 38.20
N ASP A 19 12.18 13.65 38.42
CA ASP A 19 11.66 12.46 39.15
C ASP A 19 10.22 11.96 38.82
N ASP A 20 9.95 10.67 38.97
CA ASP A 20 8.65 10.00 38.64
C ASP A 20 8.14 10.09 37.19
N PHE A 21 8.80 10.84 36.31
CA PHE A 21 8.48 10.91 34.89
C PHE A 21 9.38 10.00 34.04
N TYR A 22 8.82 9.48 32.96
CA TYR A 22 9.53 8.66 31.98
C TYR A 22 10.01 9.51 30.80
N SER A 23 11.29 9.33 30.44
CA SER A 23 11.86 9.93 29.23
C SER A 23 11.24 9.30 27.99
N GLY A 24 10.68 10.13 27.14
CA GLY A 24 10.11 9.77 25.85
C GLY A 24 10.98 10.23 24.69
N ARG A 25 10.40 10.16 23.48
CA ARG A 25 11.09 10.56 22.25
C ARG A 25 11.47 12.04 22.31
N GLY A 26 12.69 12.37 21.90
CA GLY A 26 13.16 13.76 21.87
C GLY A 26 13.57 14.31 23.23
N THR A 27 13.67 13.46 24.25
CA THR A 27 14.17 13.81 25.58
C THR A 27 15.34 12.92 25.96
N PHE A 28 16.16 13.37 26.90
CA PHE A 28 17.21 12.58 27.52
C PHE A 28 17.23 12.86 29.03
N ARG A 29 17.85 11.96 29.79
CA ARG A 29 18.01 12.13 31.24
C ARG A 29 19.44 12.50 31.56
N GLU A 30 19.63 13.56 32.32
CA GLU A 30 20.92 14.03 32.80
C GLU A 30 20.77 14.50 34.26
N ASN A 31 21.60 13.98 35.15
CA ASN A 31 21.61 14.34 36.58
C ASN A 31 20.23 14.25 37.28
N GLY A 32 19.44 13.22 36.97
CA GLY A 32 18.09 13.03 37.52
C GLY A 32 16.99 13.85 36.83
N LYS A 33 17.38 14.85 36.02
CA LYS A 33 16.47 15.72 35.28
C LYS A 33 16.21 15.19 33.87
N ILE A 34 15.02 15.44 33.35
CA ILE A 34 14.65 15.14 31.97
C ILE A 34 14.76 16.44 31.19
N CYS A 35 15.68 16.45 30.22
CA CYS A 35 15.94 17.59 29.37
C CYS A 35 15.46 17.31 27.94
N SER A 36 15.14 18.38 27.20
CA SER A 36 14.82 18.28 25.79
C SER A 36 16.09 18.10 24.95
N SER A 37 16.08 17.16 24.00
CA SER A 37 17.15 17.02 22.98
C SER A 37 16.81 17.71 21.67
N LEU A 38 15.55 18.16 21.49
CA LEU A 38 15.03 18.65 20.22
C LEU A 38 14.26 19.95 20.41
N MET A 39 14.25 20.80 19.40
CA MET A 39 13.32 21.94 19.35
C MET A 39 11.93 21.44 18.95
N GLY A 40 10.91 21.69 19.78
CA GLY A 40 9.59 21.10 19.53
C GLY A 40 8.53 21.46 20.56
N LEU A 41 7.36 20.84 20.38
CA LEU A 41 6.25 20.97 21.32
C LEU A 41 6.30 19.84 22.32
N VAL A 42 6.15 20.16 23.61
CA VAL A 42 6.07 19.17 24.67
C VAL A 42 4.77 18.37 24.53
N SER A 43 4.87 17.05 24.67
CA SER A 43 3.74 16.15 24.76
C SER A 43 3.86 15.31 26.02
N LEU A 44 2.97 15.60 26.96
CA LEU A 44 2.83 14.92 28.24
C LEU A 44 1.69 13.92 28.14
N ARG A 45 1.99 12.62 28.29
CA ARG A 45 0.99 11.55 28.32
C ARG A 45 1.38 10.48 29.32
N ASN A 46 0.49 10.13 30.25
CA ASN A 46 0.68 9.03 31.21
C ASN A 46 2.06 9.06 31.90
N ARG A 47 2.45 10.24 32.43
CA ARG A 47 3.78 10.48 33.05
C ARG A 47 4.98 10.28 32.12
N LYS A 48 4.77 10.16 30.82
CA LYS A 48 5.83 10.16 29.81
C LYS A 48 5.95 11.55 29.19
N VAL A 49 7.16 12.12 29.28
CA VAL A 49 7.49 13.41 28.68
C VAL A 49 8.15 13.17 27.34
N SER A 50 7.59 13.70 26.27
CA SER A 50 8.17 13.61 24.93
C SER A 50 8.14 14.95 24.23
N VAL A 51 9.05 15.16 23.30
CA VAL A 51 9.10 16.39 22.50
C VAL A 51 8.78 16.02 21.06
N ILE A 52 7.73 16.65 20.52
CA ILE A 52 7.32 16.53 19.12
C ILE A 52 8.10 17.58 18.33
N PRO A 53 9.09 17.17 17.52
CA PRO A 53 9.94 18.12 16.80
C PRO A 53 9.15 18.87 15.73
N LEU A 54 9.45 20.16 15.55
CA LEU A 54 8.83 20.98 14.51
C LEU A 54 9.15 20.48 13.10
N LYS A 55 10.39 20.04 12.90
CA LYS A 55 10.89 19.43 11.66
C LYS A 55 11.62 18.14 12.03
N SER A 56 11.25 17.03 11.39
CA SER A 56 11.99 15.78 11.54
C SER A 56 11.82 14.89 10.33
N LYS A 57 12.80 14.00 10.14
CA LYS A 57 12.67 12.85 9.24
C LYS A 57 11.89 11.74 9.92
N TYR A 58 11.35 10.85 9.10
CA TYR A 58 10.62 9.70 9.56
C TYR A 58 11.58 8.77 10.31
N ILE A 59 11.17 8.32 11.50
CA ILE A 59 11.88 7.27 12.25
C ILE A 59 10.91 6.09 12.33
N PRO A 60 11.31 4.91 11.82
CA PRO A 60 10.41 3.77 11.74
C PRO A 60 9.98 3.31 13.12
N LYS A 61 8.69 2.98 13.25
CA LYS A 61 8.13 2.33 14.43
C LYS A 61 7.39 1.08 14.02
N LYS A 62 7.42 0.08 14.89
CA LYS A 62 6.67 -1.16 14.72
C LYS A 62 5.17 -0.86 14.54
N GLY A 63 4.58 -1.44 13.51
CA GLY A 63 3.17 -1.26 13.17
C GLY A 63 2.89 -0.11 12.19
N ASP A 64 3.86 0.77 11.93
CA ASP A 64 3.66 1.85 10.97
C ASP A 64 3.40 1.31 9.55
N VAL A 65 2.51 1.99 8.84
CA VAL A 65 2.21 1.72 7.43
C VAL A 65 2.88 2.80 6.58
N ILE A 66 3.68 2.38 5.61
CA ILE A 66 4.59 3.23 4.86
C ILE A 66 4.58 2.90 3.37
N ILE A 67 5.06 3.83 2.56
CA ILE A 67 5.32 3.62 1.14
C ILE A 67 6.83 3.55 0.97
N GLY A 68 7.34 2.59 0.22
CA GLY A 68 8.78 2.45 0.01
C GLY A 68 9.13 2.19 -1.44
N LYS A 69 10.31 2.64 -1.87
CA LYS A 69 10.84 2.38 -3.20
C LYS A 69 11.97 1.36 -3.12
N ILE A 70 11.97 0.36 -3.98
CA ILE A 70 13.04 -0.64 -4.02
C ILE A 70 14.30 0.01 -4.56
N ASN A 71 15.34 0.03 -3.72
CA ASN A 71 16.63 0.60 -4.08
C ASN A 71 17.56 -0.46 -4.69
N ASP A 72 17.54 -1.67 -4.12
CA ASP A 72 18.42 -2.76 -4.51
C ASP A 72 17.79 -4.13 -4.23
N VAL A 73 18.12 -5.13 -5.04
CA VAL A 73 17.62 -6.50 -4.94
C VAL A 73 18.79 -7.42 -4.61
N LYS A 74 18.79 -8.00 -3.41
CA LYS A 74 19.78 -8.99 -2.97
C LYS A 74 19.24 -10.41 -3.11
N PHE A 75 20.10 -11.41 -2.91
CA PHE A 75 19.77 -12.83 -3.07
C PHE A 75 18.53 -13.31 -2.29
N SER A 76 18.30 -12.79 -1.08
CA SER A 76 17.20 -13.22 -0.20
C SER A 76 16.32 -12.09 0.34
N MET A 77 16.59 -10.84 -0.07
CA MET A 77 15.93 -9.66 0.47
C MET A 77 15.97 -8.49 -0.50
N TRP A 78 15.00 -7.59 -0.37
CA TRP A 78 15.01 -6.30 -1.05
C TRP A 78 15.39 -5.20 -0.08
N ASN A 79 16.30 -4.33 -0.50
CA ASN A 79 16.57 -3.08 0.20
C ASN A 79 15.56 -2.04 -0.29
N VAL A 80 14.83 -1.46 0.66
CA VAL A 80 13.76 -0.52 0.38
C VAL A 80 14.11 0.82 1.00
N ASP A 81 14.10 1.86 0.19
CA ASP A 81 14.12 3.24 0.65
C ASP A 81 12.75 3.60 1.21
N ILE A 82 12.73 3.99 2.48
CA ILE A 82 11.53 4.34 3.24
C ILE A 82 11.48 5.83 3.59
N ASN A 83 12.25 6.69 2.91
CA ASN A 83 12.32 8.14 3.19
C ASN A 83 12.70 8.45 4.65
N SER A 84 13.64 7.68 5.18
CA SER A 84 14.19 7.77 6.54
C SER A 84 15.73 7.79 6.45
N PRO A 85 16.45 8.31 7.45
CA PRO A 85 17.88 8.05 7.59
C PRO A 85 18.22 6.55 7.66
N TYR A 86 17.25 5.69 8.00
CA TYR A 86 17.43 4.25 8.07
C TYR A 86 16.80 3.56 6.86
N SER A 87 17.48 2.55 6.31
CA SER A 87 16.93 1.73 5.24
C SER A 87 15.99 0.65 5.79
N GLY A 88 15.01 0.27 4.97
CA GLY A 88 14.15 -0.87 5.23
C GLY A 88 14.64 -2.13 4.50
N ILE A 89 14.39 -3.28 5.09
CA ILE A 89 14.69 -4.59 4.51
C ILE A 89 13.39 -5.36 4.40
N LEU A 90 13.06 -5.82 3.19
CA LEU A 90 11.94 -6.71 2.94
C LEU A 90 12.48 -8.13 2.67
N PRO A 91 12.29 -9.09 3.59
CA PRO A 91 12.73 -10.46 3.36
C PRO A 91 11.87 -11.19 2.33
N ALA A 92 12.48 -12.06 1.51
CA ALA A 92 11.74 -12.91 0.56
C ALA A 92 10.66 -13.78 1.23
N SER A 93 10.91 -14.23 2.46
CA SER A 93 9.97 -15.03 3.25
C SER A 93 8.66 -14.32 3.56
N GLU A 94 8.65 -12.99 3.60
CA GLU A 94 7.42 -12.19 3.80
C GLU A 94 6.55 -12.12 2.54
N VAL A 95 7.12 -12.45 1.38
CA VAL A 95 6.46 -12.32 0.05
C VAL A 95 6.03 -13.67 -0.49
N PHE A 96 6.90 -14.67 -0.40
CA PHE A 96 6.68 -15.98 -1.01
C PHE A 96 6.22 -17.07 -0.03
N GLY A 97 6.20 -16.81 1.27
CA GLY A 97 6.10 -17.89 2.25
C GLY A 97 7.35 -18.79 2.18
N ARG A 98 7.17 -20.10 1.99
CA ARG A 98 8.27 -21.09 1.95
C ARG A 98 8.92 -21.29 0.58
N ASP A 99 8.27 -20.88 -0.51
CA ASP A 99 8.72 -21.19 -1.88
C ASP A 99 9.64 -20.10 -2.43
N LYS A 100 10.95 -20.34 -2.41
CA LYS A 100 11.95 -19.40 -2.94
C LYS A 100 11.96 -19.39 -4.48
N LYS A 101 10.98 -18.75 -5.12
CA LYS A 101 11.06 -18.43 -6.55
C LYS A 101 11.96 -17.20 -6.76
N ASN A 102 12.52 -17.07 -7.97
CA ASN A 102 13.45 -15.99 -8.34
C ASN A 102 12.93 -14.59 -7.97
N LEU A 103 13.61 -13.90 -7.03
CA LEU A 103 13.21 -12.61 -6.47
C LEU A 103 13.03 -11.51 -7.53
N ASN A 104 13.94 -11.47 -8.52
CA ASN A 104 13.93 -10.48 -9.60
C ASN A 104 12.69 -10.52 -10.49
N ARG A 105 11.87 -11.58 -10.43
CA ARG A 105 10.64 -11.65 -11.25
C ARG A 105 9.46 -10.91 -10.64
N ILE A 106 9.47 -10.66 -9.32
CA ILE A 106 8.35 -10.01 -8.63
C ILE A 106 8.55 -8.52 -8.51
N PHE A 107 9.73 -8.14 -8.03
CA PHE A 107 10.04 -6.80 -7.58
C PHE A 107 11.39 -6.37 -8.12
N ASN A 108 11.37 -5.32 -8.93
CA ASN A 108 12.53 -4.74 -9.56
C ASN A 108 12.96 -3.45 -8.87
N VAL A 109 14.23 -3.08 -9.05
CA VAL A 109 14.74 -1.77 -8.64
C VAL A 109 13.87 -0.68 -9.26
N GLY A 110 13.46 0.29 -8.43
CA GLY A 110 12.58 1.36 -8.85
C GLY A 110 11.10 1.14 -8.55
N ASP A 111 10.68 -0.10 -8.28
CA ASP A 111 9.29 -0.39 -7.92
C ASP A 111 8.91 0.25 -6.58
N VAL A 112 7.63 0.62 -6.46
CA VAL A 112 7.09 1.28 -5.26
C VAL A 112 6.07 0.36 -4.62
N LEU A 113 6.23 0.13 -3.32
CA LEU A 113 5.47 -0.80 -2.54
C LEU A 113 4.75 -0.11 -1.38
N PHE A 114 3.56 -0.60 -1.07
CA PHE A 114 2.85 -0.33 0.18
C PHE A 114 3.19 -1.40 1.20
N LEU A 115 3.82 -0.99 2.30
CA LEU A 115 4.48 -1.89 3.25
C LEU A 115 4.08 -1.55 4.68
N ARG A 116 4.24 -2.52 5.57
CA ARG A 116 4.11 -2.32 7.02
C ARG A 116 5.42 -2.65 7.70
N VAL A 117 5.78 -1.85 8.70
CA VAL A 117 6.93 -2.11 9.58
C VAL A 117 6.55 -3.23 10.54
N VAL A 118 7.14 -4.41 10.33
CA VAL A 118 6.91 -5.60 11.17
C VAL A 118 7.71 -5.49 12.45
N ASP A 119 8.96 -5.04 12.33
CA ASP A 119 9.87 -4.91 13.45
C ASP A 119 10.94 -3.86 13.17
N VAL A 120 11.57 -3.35 14.22
CA VAL A 120 12.66 -2.38 14.13
C VAL A 120 13.79 -2.85 15.01
N ASP A 121 14.96 -3.04 14.41
CA ASP A 121 16.17 -3.49 15.10
C ASP A 121 16.76 -2.39 16.00
N GLU A 122 17.70 -2.74 16.89
CA GLU A 122 18.37 -1.79 17.80
C GLU A 122 19.13 -0.70 17.05
N VAL A 123 19.68 -1.04 15.87
CA VAL A 123 20.32 -0.10 14.93
C VAL A 123 19.30 0.67 14.08
N LYS A 124 18.01 0.59 14.42
CA LYS A 124 16.88 1.26 13.75
C LYS A 124 16.67 0.86 12.29
N LYS A 125 17.23 -0.26 11.85
CA LYS A 125 16.88 -0.88 10.56
C LYS A 125 15.48 -1.47 10.65
N ALA A 126 14.62 -1.11 9.69
CA ALA A 126 13.23 -1.55 9.70
C ALA A 126 13.05 -2.85 8.92
N LYS A 127 12.52 -3.88 9.58
CA LYS A 127 12.05 -5.10 8.90
C LYS A 127 10.64 -4.85 8.36
N LEU A 128 10.50 -4.92 7.05
CA LEU A 128 9.26 -4.65 6.34
C LEU A 128 8.52 -5.95 6.03
N GLY A 129 7.21 -5.86 5.91
CA GLY A 129 6.34 -6.96 5.52
C GLY A 129 5.24 -6.50 4.58
N LEU A 130 4.76 -7.46 3.79
CA LEU A 130 3.63 -7.31 2.86
C LEU A 130 2.34 -7.98 3.38
N LYS A 131 2.36 -8.48 4.63
CA LYS A 131 1.21 -9.12 5.25
C LYS A 131 0.19 -8.09 5.73
N GLY A 132 -0.89 -7.96 4.95
CA GLY A 132 -2.13 -7.30 5.33
C GLY A 132 -2.93 -6.75 4.14
N ARG A 133 -4.13 -6.22 4.41
CA ARG A 133 -5.07 -5.79 3.37
C ARG A 133 -4.52 -4.58 2.60
N GLY A 134 -4.47 -4.70 1.27
CA GLY A 134 -4.06 -3.62 0.37
C GLY A 134 -2.54 -3.40 0.26
N MET A 135 -1.72 -4.18 0.96
CA MET A 135 -0.26 -4.16 0.81
C MET A 135 0.16 -4.81 -0.50
N GLY A 136 1.20 -4.27 -1.14
CA GLY A 136 1.63 -4.73 -2.45
C GLY A 136 2.29 -3.65 -3.28
N LYS A 137 2.53 -3.96 -4.54
CA LYS A 137 3.13 -3.03 -5.51
C LYS A 137 2.09 -2.05 -6.03
N PHE A 138 2.43 -0.76 -6.01
CA PHE A 138 1.65 0.25 -6.70
C PHE A 138 1.87 0.17 -8.21
N LYS A 139 0.78 0.26 -8.97
CA LYS A 139 0.80 0.31 -10.44
C LYS A 139 0.29 1.68 -10.92
N GLY A 140 1.20 2.47 -11.48
CA GLY A 140 0.93 3.84 -11.94
C GLY A 140 0.65 4.82 -10.80
N GLY A 141 0.11 5.98 -11.17
CA GLY A 141 -0.09 7.11 -10.26
C GLY A 141 1.20 7.88 -9.98
N ILE A 142 1.08 8.88 -9.12
CA ILE A 142 2.17 9.77 -8.71
C ILE A 142 2.49 9.58 -7.23
N ILE A 143 3.74 9.89 -6.88
CA ILE A 143 4.19 9.94 -5.49
C ILE A 143 4.51 11.38 -5.14
N VAL A 144 3.94 11.83 -4.04
CA VAL A 144 4.16 13.16 -3.47
C VAL A 144 4.85 12.96 -2.13
N SER A 145 6.02 13.58 -1.97
CA SER A 145 6.73 13.62 -0.69
C SER A 145 6.29 14.84 0.10
N ILE A 146 6.00 14.65 1.37
CA ILE A 146 5.72 15.68 2.37
C ILE A 146 6.56 15.42 3.63
N ALA A 147 6.78 16.45 4.44
CA ALA A 147 7.39 16.31 5.74
C ALA A 147 6.55 15.35 6.62
N PRO A 148 7.16 14.31 7.23
CA PRO A 148 6.47 13.36 8.09
C PRO A 148 5.72 14.02 9.27
N THR A 149 6.22 15.15 9.76
CA THR A 149 5.56 15.93 10.82
C THR A 149 4.23 16.55 10.38
N LYS A 150 4.00 16.71 9.07
CA LYS A 150 2.77 17.27 8.50
C LYS A 150 1.76 16.20 8.05
N VAL A 151 2.13 14.92 8.08
CA VAL A 151 1.23 13.80 7.72
C VAL A 151 -0.08 13.80 8.53
N PRO A 152 -0.07 13.96 9.87
CA PRO A 152 -1.32 14.01 10.63
C PRO A 152 -2.21 15.20 10.25
N ARG A 153 -1.60 16.32 9.84
CA ARG A 153 -2.33 17.52 9.37
C ARG A 153 -3.01 17.26 8.03
N LEU A 154 -2.34 16.57 7.10
CA LEU A 154 -2.92 16.15 5.82
C LEU A 154 -4.10 15.19 6.03
N ILE A 155 -4.00 14.24 6.95
CA ILE A 155 -5.11 13.33 7.29
C ILE A 155 -6.30 14.11 7.86
N GLY A 156 -6.02 15.09 8.73
CA GLY A 156 -7.05 15.84 9.43
C GLY A 156 -7.68 15.06 10.57
N LYS A 157 -8.54 15.72 11.36
CA LYS A 157 -9.28 15.06 12.45
C LYS A 157 -10.17 13.96 11.84
N LYS A 158 -10.05 12.72 12.35
CA LYS A 158 -10.79 11.53 11.87
C LYS A 158 -10.70 11.27 10.36
N GLY A 159 -9.70 11.81 9.65
CA GLY A 159 -9.57 11.64 8.19
C GLY A 159 -10.36 12.63 7.33
N SER A 160 -11.00 13.64 7.92
CA SER A 160 -11.86 14.62 7.23
C SER A 160 -11.19 15.25 5.99
N MET A 161 -9.92 15.65 6.11
CA MET A 161 -9.24 16.37 5.03
C MET A 161 -8.91 15.45 3.85
N ILE A 162 -8.46 14.21 4.10
CA ILE A 162 -8.20 13.25 3.02
C ILE A 162 -9.50 12.81 2.35
N ASN A 163 -10.56 12.57 3.11
CA ASN A 163 -11.85 12.15 2.55
C ASN A 163 -12.41 13.24 1.65
N MET A 164 -12.39 14.50 2.08
CA MET A 164 -12.78 15.65 1.26
C MET A 164 -12.02 15.72 -0.08
N ILE A 165 -10.70 15.55 -0.05
CA ILE A 165 -9.90 15.57 -1.28
C ILE A 165 -10.28 14.37 -2.17
N LYS A 166 -10.45 13.17 -1.60
CA LYS A 166 -10.87 11.98 -2.35
C LYS A 166 -12.24 12.13 -2.99
N ASP A 167 -13.21 12.65 -2.25
CA ASP A 167 -14.60 12.80 -2.70
C ASP A 167 -14.71 13.83 -3.82
N LYS A 168 -13.86 14.87 -3.81
CA LYS A 168 -13.82 15.85 -4.90
C LYS A 168 -13.01 15.46 -6.11
N THR A 169 -11.82 14.92 -5.89
CA THR A 169 -10.92 14.56 -7.00
C THR A 169 -11.25 13.21 -7.62
N GLY A 170 -12.02 12.35 -6.93
CA GLY A 170 -12.24 10.96 -7.32
C GLY A 170 -10.96 10.10 -7.26
N CYS A 171 -9.84 10.65 -6.78
CA CYS A 171 -8.55 9.98 -6.77
C CYS A 171 -8.43 8.97 -5.62
N LYS A 172 -7.71 7.88 -5.89
CA LYS A 172 -7.25 6.95 -4.86
C LYS A 172 -6.01 7.52 -4.19
N ILE A 173 -6.15 7.93 -2.93
CA ILE A 173 -5.07 8.51 -2.13
C ILE A 173 -4.70 7.56 -0.98
N VAL A 174 -3.42 7.22 -0.90
CA VAL A 174 -2.84 6.41 0.19
C VAL A 174 -1.70 7.19 0.82
N VAL A 175 -1.74 7.35 2.14
CA VAL A 175 -0.76 8.13 2.90
C VAL A 175 0.09 7.20 3.76
N GLY A 176 1.40 7.24 3.57
CA GLY A 176 2.37 6.57 4.44
C GLY A 176 2.81 7.47 5.59
N GLN A 177 3.07 6.87 6.76
CA GLN A 177 3.59 7.58 7.94
C GLN A 177 4.98 8.19 7.70
N ASN A 178 5.69 7.71 6.68
CA ASN A 178 6.99 8.22 6.26
C ASN A 178 6.92 9.47 5.38
N GLY A 179 5.75 10.10 5.26
CA GLY A 179 5.57 11.32 4.48
C GLY A 179 5.53 11.09 2.98
N LEU A 180 5.43 9.85 2.52
CA LEU A 180 5.18 9.54 1.12
C LEU A 180 3.68 9.31 0.92
N VAL A 181 3.11 10.00 -0.06
CA VAL A 181 1.70 9.93 -0.43
C VAL A 181 1.61 9.43 -1.86
N TRP A 182 0.87 8.35 -2.07
CA TRP A 182 0.57 7.85 -3.40
C TRP A 182 -0.82 8.30 -3.81
N VAL A 183 -0.91 8.86 -5.02
CA VAL A 183 -2.16 9.36 -5.61
C VAL A 183 -2.32 8.70 -6.96
N LYS A 184 -3.49 8.14 -7.22
CA LYS A 184 -3.86 7.58 -8.52
C LYS A 184 -5.25 8.03 -8.95
N GLY A 185 -5.36 8.55 -10.16
CA GLY A 185 -6.61 9.02 -10.73
C GLY A 185 -6.43 9.41 -12.20
N GLU A 186 -7.25 10.35 -12.65
CA GLU A 186 -7.05 11.01 -13.93
C GLU A 186 -5.86 11.97 -13.86
N LYS A 187 -5.14 12.17 -14.97
CA LYS A 187 -3.88 12.93 -14.99
C LYS A 187 -4.04 14.36 -14.44
N ASP A 188 -5.13 15.03 -14.79
CA ASP A 188 -5.40 16.40 -14.35
C ASP A 188 -5.70 16.44 -12.86
N MET A 189 -6.53 15.51 -12.38
CA MET A 189 -6.86 15.37 -10.96
C MET A 189 -5.67 14.97 -10.10
N GLU A 190 -4.78 14.12 -10.60
CA GLU A 190 -3.52 13.77 -9.93
C GLU A 190 -2.65 15.01 -9.72
N GLN A 191 -2.55 15.87 -10.73
CA GLN A 191 -1.75 17.09 -10.66
C GLN A 191 -2.37 18.14 -9.72
N ILE A 192 -3.70 18.33 -9.75
CA ILE A 192 -4.42 19.19 -8.79
C ILE A 192 -4.20 18.69 -7.37
N THR A 193 -4.37 17.39 -7.14
CA THR A 193 -4.16 16.76 -5.82
C THR A 193 -2.74 16.98 -5.31
N LYS A 194 -1.73 16.84 -6.18
CA LYS A 194 -0.33 17.12 -5.85
C LYS A 194 -0.10 18.57 -5.43
N ASN A 195 -0.71 19.52 -6.13
CA ASN A 195 -0.59 20.94 -5.80
C ASN A 195 -1.25 21.25 -4.46
N VAL A 196 -2.44 20.70 -4.20
CA VAL A 196 -3.16 20.85 -2.94
C VAL A 196 -2.37 20.27 -1.77
N ILE A 197 -1.79 19.08 -1.91
CA ILE A 197 -0.93 18.46 -0.87
C ILE A 197 0.26 19.36 -0.53
N LYS A 198 0.88 19.99 -1.53
CA LYS A 198 2.00 20.93 -1.31
C LYS A 198 1.56 22.22 -0.62
N ILE A 199 0.37 22.72 -0.91
CA ILE A 199 -0.21 23.89 -0.23
C ILE A 199 -0.46 23.54 1.23
N ILE A 200 -1.06 22.37 1.50
CA ILE A 200 -1.28 21.85 2.86
C ILE A 200 0.01 21.79 3.66
N GLU A 201 1.09 21.31 3.05
CA GLU A 201 2.40 21.25 3.71
C GLU A 201 2.91 22.64 4.12
N LYS A 202 2.81 23.62 3.23
CA LYS A 202 3.26 25.00 3.47
C LYS A 202 2.39 25.72 4.51
N GLU A 203 1.08 25.56 4.42
CA GLU A 203 0.10 26.25 5.26
C GLU A 203 -0.33 25.44 6.49
N ALA A 204 0.36 24.35 6.83
CA ALA A 204 -0.01 23.47 7.94
C ALA A 204 -0.17 24.17 9.31
N HIS A 205 0.41 25.36 9.47
CA HIS A 205 0.37 26.17 10.69
C HIS A 205 -0.85 27.08 10.81
N THR A 206 -1.61 27.30 9.73
CA THR A 206 -2.78 28.19 9.74
C THR A 206 -4.04 27.47 10.20
N SER A 207 -4.89 28.18 10.92
CA SER A 207 -6.26 27.76 11.24
C SER A 207 -7.16 27.91 10.00
N GLY A 208 -8.28 27.18 9.95
CA GLY A 208 -9.24 27.26 8.82
C GLY A 208 -8.75 26.68 7.49
N LEU A 209 -7.58 26.03 7.46
CA LEU A 209 -6.97 25.46 6.24
C LEU A 209 -7.94 24.54 5.46
N THR A 210 -8.77 23.76 6.17
CA THR A 210 -9.74 22.85 5.55
C THR A 210 -10.71 23.59 4.62
N ASN A 211 -11.23 24.74 5.03
CA ASN A 211 -12.18 25.52 4.22
C ASN A 211 -11.47 26.11 3.00
N ARG A 212 -10.29 26.70 3.19
CA ARG A 212 -9.50 27.25 2.08
C ARG A 212 -9.16 26.21 1.00
N ILE A 213 -8.83 24.98 1.42
CA ILE A 213 -8.55 23.89 0.49
C ILE A 213 -9.81 23.46 -0.23
N ARG A 214 -10.95 23.42 0.48
CA ARG A 214 -12.24 23.14 -0.12
C ARG A 214 -12.50 24.15 -1.24
N ASP A 215 -12.51 25.44 -0.92
CA ASP A 215 -12.84 26.51 -1.87
C ASP A 215 -11.91 26.46 -3.09
N LYS A 216 -10.62 26.20 -2.86
CA LYS A 216 -9.65 26.02 -3.94
C LYS A 216 -9.93 24.80 -4.82
N LEU A 217 -10.30 23.65 -4.23
CA LEU A 217 -10.67 22.46 -5.00
C LEU A 217 -11.93 22.70 -5.83
N TYR A 218 -12.92 23.42 -5.30
CA TYR A 218 -14.11 23.78 -6.07
C TYR A 218 -13.77 24.74 -7.21
N LEU A 219 -12.90 25.73 -6.98
CA LEU A 219 -12.48 26.65 -8.03
C LEU A 219 -11.66 25.95 -9.13
N ASP A 220 -10.74 25.06 -8.76
CA ASP A 220 -9.86 24.35 -9.71
C ASP A 220 -10.62 23.29 -10.52
N ILE A 221 -11.74 22.74 -10.01
CA ILE A 221 -12.52 21.66 -10.65
C ILE A 221 -13.80 22.18 -11.30
N ASP A 222 -14.63 22.88 -10.54
CA ASP A 222 -15.98 23.29 -10.92
C ASP A 222 -16.03 24.75 -11.46
N GLY A 223 -14.99 25.57 -11.22
CA GLY A 223 -14.89 26.96 -11.70
C GLY A 223 -15.74 27.97 -10.94
N GLU A 224 -16.60 27.52 -10.03
CA GLU A 224 -17.48 28.34 -9.18
C GLU A 224 -17.38 27.90 -7.73
N ILE A 225 -17.46 28.87 -6.79
CA ILE A 225 -17.61 28.59 -5.36
C ILE A 225 -19.11 28.49 -5.08
N PRO A 226 -19.62 27.39 -4.50
CA PRO A 226 -21.03 27.31 -4.14
C PRO A 226 -21.41 28.40 -3.12
N GLU A 227 -22.38 29.25 -3.44
CA GLU A 227 -22.86 30.28 -2.52
C GLU A 227 -23.49 29.65 -1.26
N GLY A 228 -23.09 30.12 -0.06
CA GLY A 228 -23.67 29.72 1.23
C GLY A 228 -22.91 28.66 2.04
N LEU A 229 -21.62 28.44 1.78
CA LEU A 229 -20.78 27.47 2.51
C LEU A 229 -20.13 28.01 3.80
N ASP A 230 -20.31 29.29 4.13
CA ASP A 230 -19.54 29.96 5.18
C ASP A 230 -20.02 29.66 6.63
N ASP A 231 -21.20 29.05 6.81
CA ASP A 231 -21.84 28.95 8.13
C ASP A 231 -21.79 27.56 8.79
N GLU A 232 -21.34 26.51 8.09
CA GLU A 232 -21.19 25.18 8.69
C GLU A 232 -19.73 24.73 8.67
N GLU A 233 -19.09 24.71 9.85
CA GLU A 233 -17.89 23.91 10.06
C GLU A 233 -18.25 22.48 9.62
N TYR A 234 -17.58 21.99 8.56
CA TYR A 234 -17.88 20.72 7.91
C TYR A 234 -17.61 19.58 8.88
N ASP A 235 -18.59 19.30 9.74
CA ASP A 235 -18.49 18.32 10.79
C ASP A 235 -18.90 16.96 10.21
N PHE A 236 -17.88 16.20 9.82
CA PHE A 236 -17.99 14.88 9.21
C PHE A 236 -18.73 13.85 10.10
N GLU A 237 -19.10 14.21 11.33
CA GLU A 237 -19.82 13.34 12.27
C GLU A 237 -21.26 13.05 11.83
N SER A 238 -21.89 13.90 11.02
CA SER A 238 -23.29 13.72 10.63
C SER A 238 -23.51 12.63 9.56
N GLU A 239 -22.59 12.44 8.61
CA GLU A 239 -22.75 11.46 7.52
C GLU A 239 -22.48 10.02 7.94
N VAL A 240 -21.55 9.78 8.88
CA VAL A 240 -21.19 8.41 9.32
C VAL A 240 -22.34 7.75 10.09
N ASN A 241 -23.14 8.55 10.81
CA ASN A 241 -24.26 8.06 11.61
C ASN A 241 -25.47 7.60 10.77
N LEU A 242 -25.59 8.02 9.49
CA LEU A 242 -26.63 7.47 8.61
C LEU A 242 -26.30 6.08 8.07
N SER A 243 -25.02 5.67 8.07
CA SER A 243 -24.60 4.36 7.54
C SER A 243 -24.65 3.23 8.57
N ASN A 244 -24.85 3.54 9.86
CA ASN A 244 -24.78 2.58 10.96
C ASN A 244 -26.11 2.33 11.68
N ASN A 245 -27.22 2.94 11.25
CA ASN A 245 -28.52 2.85 11.92
C ASN A 245 -29.60 2.13 11.11
N ASP A 246 -29.21 1.14 10.30
CA ASP A 246 -30.16 0.14 9.81
C ASP A 246 -30.03 -1.11 10.69
N ASN A 247 -30.57 -1.06 11.92
CA ASN A 247 -31.05 -2.19 12.72
C ASN A 247 -31.47 -1.67 14.12
N PHE A 248 -32.78 -1.53 14.33
CA PHE A 248 -33.57 -1.93 15.50
C PHE A 248 -34.90 -1.15 15.50
N ASP A 249 -36.00 -1.89 15.36
CA ASP A 249 -37.35 -1.44 15.69
C ASP A 249 -37.44 -1.17 17.20
N ASP A 250 -38.06 -0.06 17.63
CA ASP A 250 -39.20 -0.12 18.55
C ASP A 250 -39.95 1.21 18.65
N ASP A 251 -41.21 1.06 19.02
CA ASP A 251 -42.31 2.00 19.00
C ASP A 251 -42.20 3.22 19.95
N SER A 252 -43.04 4.21 19.60
CA SER A 252 -43.66 5.24 20.45
C SER A 252 -43.11 6.68 20.47
N ASN A 253 -44.07 7.60 20.38
CA ASN A 253 -44.05 9.05 20.60
C ASN A 253 -43.67 10.00 19.44
N ASN A 254 -44.66 10.16 18.57
CA ASN A 254 -44.96 11.41 17.89
C ASN A 254 -45.25 12.53 18.91
N HIS A 255 -44.42 13.58 18.95
CA HIS A 255 -44.84 14.98 18.98
C HIS A 255 -43.62 15.89 18.74
N ARG A 256 -43.36 16.18 17.45
CA ARG A 256 -42.63 17.36 16.91
C ARG A 256 -42.11 17.05 15.49
N ARG A 257 -43.02 16.93 14.52
CA ARG A 257 -42.66 16.88 13.10
C ARG A 257 -43.66 17.67 12.29
N ASN A 258 -43.42 18.97 12.14
CA ASN A 258 -43.97 19.78 11.04
C ASN A 258 -43.12 21.05 10.87
N SER A 259 -41.88 20.87 10.41
CA SER A 259 -41.07 21.94 9.79
C SER A 259 -39.90 21.40 8.94
N PHE A 260 -39.53 20.12 9.08
CA PHE A 260 -38.40 19.52 8.34
C PHE A 260 -38.79 18.77 7.04
N ALA A 261 -40.09 18.52 6.79
CA ALA A 261 -40.52 17.64 5.70
C ALA A 261 -40.40 18.25 4.27
N ASN A 262 -40.32 19.57 4.13
CA ASN A 262 -40.33 20.22 2.81
C ASN A 262 -38.94 20.46 2.19
N LYS A 263 -37.84 20.36 2.96
CA LYS A 263 -36.47 20.46 2.41
C LYS A 263 -35.95 19.11 1.87
N HIS A 264 -36.39 17.99 2.44
CA HIS A 264 -35.96 16.64 2.03
C HIS A 264 -36.53 16.17 0.67
N LYS A 265 -37.66 16.71 0.20
CA LYS A 265 -38.21 16.36 -1.13
C LYS A 265 -37.39 16.91 -2.30
N ARG A 266 -36.64 18.00 -2.12
CA ARG A 266 -35.76 18.55 -3.18
C ARG A 266 -34.42 17.79 -3.28
N PHE A 267 -33.90 17.25 -2.18
CA PHE A 267 -32.70 16.42 -2.18
C PHE A 267 -32.95 15.00 -2.71
N ASN A 268 -34.07 14.36 -2.36
CA ASN A 268 -34.39 13.01 -2.84
C ASN A 268 -34.62 12.93 -4.35
N LYS A 269 -35.05 14.02 -5.01
CA LYS A 269 -35.25 14.03 -6.47
C LYS A 269 -33.93 14.08 -7.25
N LYS A 270 -32.85 14.62 -6.66
CA LYS A 270 -31.48 14.58 -7.23
C LYS A 270 -30.75 13.27 -6.88
N PHE A 271 -31.06 12.67 -5.74
CA PHE A 271 -30.50 11.37 -5.32
C PHE A 271 -31.04 10.19 -6.16
N ASN A 272 -32.34 10.17 -6.49
CA ASN A 272 -32.92 9.09 -7.30
C ASN A 272 -32.47 9.06 -8.76
N ARG A 273 -31.82 10.12 -9.29
CA ARG A 273 -31.17 10.09 -10.61
C ARG A 273 -29.76 9.49 -10.59
N ARG A 274 -29.11 9.38 -9.42
CA ARG A 274 -27.80 8.72 -9.29
C ARG A 274 -27.91 7.22 -8.99
N ASN A 275 -29.03 6.77 -8.43
CA ASN A 275 -29.26 5.36 -8.11
C ASN A 275 -29.58 4.44 -9.31
N SER A 276 -29.74 4.97 -10.54
CA SER A 276 -29.82 4.11 -11.74
C SER A 276 -28.46 3.77 -12.35
N PHE A 277 -27.36 4.37 -11.87
CA PHE A 277 -26.00 4.10 -12.36
C PHE A 277 -25.17 3.21 -11.42
N ASN A 278 -25.68 2.88 -10.23
CA ASN A 278 -24.95 2.14 -9.19
C ASN A 278 -25.16 0.62 -9.23
N LYS A 279 -25.49 0.05 -10.40
CA LYS A 279 -25.62 -1.41 -10.59
C LYS A 279 -24.49 -2.07 -11.39
N LYS A 280 -23.33 -1.42 -11.48
CA LYS A 280 -22.10 -2.04 -11.99
C LYS A 280 -20.91 -1.53 -11.18
N TYR A 281 -19.84 -2.31 -11.17
CA TYR A 281 -18.54 -2.05 -10.52
C TYR A 281 -18.43 -2.57 -9.08
N GLU A 282 -18.61 -3.88 -8.94
CA GLU A 282 -17.81 -4.65 -8.00
C GLU A 282 -16.32 -4.40 -8.28
N LEU A 283 -15.54 -4.07 -7.25
CA LEU A 283 -14.10 -4.30 -7.27
C LEU A 283 -13.92 -5.79 -7.55
N GLU A 284 -13.42 -6.15 -8.73
CA GLU A 284 -13.11 -7.55 -9.03
C GLU A 284 -12.19 -8.10 -7.94
N LYS A 285 -12.78 -8.90 -7.04
CA LYS A 285 -12.04 -9.87 -6.26
C LYS A 285 -11.38 -10.77 -7.30
N PRO A 286 -10.05 -11.00 -7.29
CA PRO A 286 -9.52 -12.11 -8.05
C PRO A 286 -10.24 -13.36 -7.56
N ARG A 287 -11.03 -13.99 -8.44
CA ARG A 287 -11.80 -15.20 -8.15
C ARG A 287 -10.80 -16.29 -7.77
N LEU A 288 -10.61 -16.51 -6.47
CA LEU A 288 -9.80 -17.59 -5.91
C LEU A 288 -10.27 -18.99 -6.36
N GLN A 289 -11.48 -19.10 -6.90
CA GLN A 289 -12.00 -20.33 -7.49
C GLN A 289 -11.46 -20.64 -8.89
N ASN A 290 -11.03 -19.62 -9.66
CA ASN A 290 -10.52 -19.84 -11.01
C ASN A 290 -9.02 -20.18 -11.03
N PHE A 291 -8.26 -19.73 -10.03
CA PHE A 291 -6.82 -20.00 -9.95
C PHE A 291 -6.51 -21.48 -9.75
N LYS A 292 -7.34 -22.21 -9.00
CA LYS A 292 -7.15 -23.64 -8.78
C LYS A 292 -7.44 -24.46 -10.04
N ALA A 293 -8.48 -24.08 -10.79
CA ALA A 293 -8.81 -24.72 -12.06
C ALA A 293 -7.80 -24.39 -13.16
N GLU A 294 -7.30 -23.15 -13.23
CA GLU A 294 -6.22 -22.75 -14.16
C GLU A 294 -4.90 -23.46 -13.83
N LEU A 295 -4.54 -23.61 -12.55
CA LEU A 295 -3.36 -24.36 -12.14
C LEU A 295 -3.49 -25.86 -12.42
N GLU A 296 -4.64 -26.47 -12.18
CA GLU A 296 -4.89 -27.88 -12.52
C GLU A 296 -4.87 -28.11 -14.04
N GLN A 297 -5.35 -27.15 -14.84
CA GLN A 297 -5.27 -27.21 -16.31
C GLN A 297 -3.84 -27.04 -16.82
N GLU A 298 -3.05 -26.11 -16.27
CA GLU A 298 -1.63 -25.95 -16.60
C GLU A 298 -0.81 -27.20 -16.23
N GLU A 299 -1.09 -27.83 -15.08
CA GLU A 299 -0.44 -29.08 -14.67
C GLU A 299 -0.81 -30.27 -15.58
N LEU A 300 -2.08 -30.36 -16.02
CA LEU A 300 -2.54 -31.35 -16.98
C LEU A 300 -1.91 -31.14 -18.37
N GLU A 301 -1.78 -29.90 -18.82
CA GLU A 301 -1.08 -29.58 -20.08
C GLU A 301 0.41 -29.85 -20.01
N ALA A 302 1.06 -29.57 -18.87
CA ALA A 302 2.47 -29.89 -18.65
C ALA A 302 2.70 -31.41 -18.67
N LYS A 303 1.85 -32.19 -17.98
CA LYS A 303 1.89 -33.66 -18.02
C LYS A 303 1.66 -34.20 -19.43
N LYS A 304 0.67 -33.67 -20.16
CA LYS A 304 0.44 -34.06 -21.57
C LYS A 304 1.62 -33.72 -22.48
N LYS A 305 2.31 -32.60 -22.26
CA LYS A 305 3.53 -32.23 -23.00
C LYS A 305 4.70 -33.15 -22.66
N GLU A 306 4.87 -33.53 -21.39
CA GLU A 306 5.88 -34.52 -20.98
C GLU A 306 5.58 -35.92 -21.53
N ASP A 307 4.32 -36.35 -21.52
CA ASP A 307 3.90 -37.64 -22.08
C ASP A 307 4.07 -37.68 -23.59
N LYS A 308 3.74 -36.57 -24.28
CA LYS A 308 3.97 -36.45 -25.72
C LYS A 308 5.47 -36.48 -26.04
N LYS A 309 6.29 -35.78 -25.27
CA LYS A 309 7.76 -35.81 -25.41
C LYS A 309 8.33 -37.21 -25.14
N ARG A 310 7.83 -37.91 -24.10
CA ARG A 310 8.21 -39.31 -23.82
C ARG A 310 7.80 -40.26 -24.95
N ASN A 311 6.61 -40.09 -25.52
CA ASN A 311 6.18 -40.89 -26.66
C ASN A 311 7.01 -40.60 -27.91
N ASP A 312 7.31 -39.34 -28.21
CA ASP A 312 8.16 -38.95 -29.33
C ASP A 312 9.60 -39.51 -29.15
N ASP A 313 10.14 -39.47 -27.93
CA ASP A 313 11.44 -40.08 -27.60
C ASP A 313 11.41 -41.61 -27.73
N PHE A 314 10.30 -42.27 -27.37
CA PHE A 314 10.10 -43.71 -27.56
C PHE A 314 9.99 -44.09 -29.05
N ILE A 315 9.24 -43.33 -29.84
CA ILE A 315 9.08 -43.54 -31.29
C ILE A 315 10.45 -43.38 -31.98
N ASN A 316 11.19 -42.31 -31.64
CA ASN A 316 12.54 -42.09 -32.17
C ASN A 316 13.51 -43.23 -31.82
N ASN A 317 13.42 -43.77 -30.60
CA ASN A 317 14.20 -44.95 -30.23
C ASN A 317 13.76 -46.21 -30.99
N LEU A 318 12.46 -46.41 -31.21
CA LEU A 318 11.95 -47.53 -32.00
C LEU A 318 12.43 -47.46 -33.45
N GLU A 319 12.36 -46.29 -34.08
CA GLU A 319 12.86 -46.08 -35.44
C GLU A 319 14.37 -46.30 -35.55
N ASN A 320 15.13 -45.88 -34.54
CA ASN A 320 16.57 -46.13 -34.49
C ASN A 320 16.89 -47.63 -34.34
N ILE A 321 16.07 -48.36 -33.57
CA ILE A 321 16.18 -49.83 -33.44
C ILE A 321 15.79 -50.51 -34.76
N GLU A 322 14.75 -50.07 -35.47
CA GLU A 322 14.36 -50.61 -36.76
C GLU A 322 15.39 -50.32 -37.86
N LYS A 323 15.95 -49.10 -37.90
CA LYS A 323 17.09 -48.76 -38.77
C LYS A 323 18.32 -49.62 -38.47
N SER A 324 18.55 -49.99 -37.20
CA SER A 324 19.63 -50.92 -36.82
C SER A 324 19.35 -52.38 -37.24
N LYS A 325 18.08 -52.82 -37.18
CA LYS A 325 17.64 -54.14 -37.65
C LYS A 325 17.66 -54.25 -39.18
N SER A 326 17.28 -53.19 -39.90
CA SER A 326 17.38 -53.16 -41.37
C SER A 326 18.84 -53.21 -41.83
N LYS A 327 19.75 -52.48 -41.17
CA LYS A 327 21.21 -52.58 -41.40
C LYS A 327 21.76 -53.99 -41.09
N LYS A 328 21.27 -54.67 -40.05
CA LYS A 328 21.62 -56.07 -39.76
C LYS A 328 21.08 -57.04 -40.82
N SER A 329 19.87 -56.83 -41.34
CA SER A 329 19.30 -57.65 -42.42
C SER A 329 20.01 -57.44 -43.78
N PHE A 330 20.41 -56.21 -44.09
CA PHE A 330 21.25 -55.89 -45.26
C PHE A 330 22.65 -56.51 -45.16
N ASN A 331 23.25 -56.56 -43.96
CA ASN A 331 24.53 -57.25 -43.74
C ASN A 331 24.41 -58.79 -43.71
N LEU A 332 23.24 -59.33 -43.35
CA LEU A 332 22.99 -60.78 -43.45
C LEU A 332 22.84 -61.23 -44.91
N ASN A 333 22.20 -60.41 -45.76
CA ASN A 333 22.06 -60.71 -47.19
C ASN A 333 23.37 -60.58 -47.97
N ARG A 334 24.31 -59.72 -47.56
CA ARG A 334 25.69 -59.70 -48.10
C ARG A 334 26.53 -60.91 -47.68
N LYS A 335 26.30 -61.46 -46.47
CA LYS A 335 27.00 -62.69 -46.02
C LYS A 335 26.46 -63.97 -46.67
N LYS A 336 25.20 -64.00 -47.12
CA LYS A 336 24.64 -65.12 -47.88
C LYS A 336 24.99 -65.11 -49.37
N SER A 337 25.38 -63.96 -49.95
CA SER A 337 25.86 -63.87 -51.34
C SER A 337 27.38 -64.01 -51.51
N GLY A 338 28.11 -64.28 -50.42
CA GLY A 338 29.58 -64.36 -50.39
C GLY A 338 30.14 -65.74 -50.05
N PHE A 339 29.30 -66.78 -50.12
CA PHE A 339 29.68 -68.17 -49.80
C PHE A 339 29.34 -69.10 -50.97
N SER A 340 29.94 -68.84 -52.12
CA SER A 340 30.12 -69.83 -53.19
C SER A 340 31.32 -69.42 -54.02
N ILE A 341 32.38 -70.23 -53.93
CA ILE A 341 33.56 -70.41 -54.79
C ILE A 341 34.80 -70.46 -53.89
N LEU A 342 35.11 -71.68 -53.44
CA LEU A 342 36.47 -72.20 -53.21
C LEU A 342 36.35 -73.71 -52.92
N LYS A 343 36.01 -74.42 -53.99
CA LYS A 343 36.18 -75.85 -54.33
C LYS A 343 36.02 -75.81 -55.87
N ASP A 344 37.02 -76.06 -56.70
CA ASP A 344 37.96 -77.18 -56.71
C ASP A 344 39.34 -76.80 -57.26
N ASN A 345 40.35 -77.56 -56.83
CA ASN A 345 41.68 -77.65 -57.42
C ASN A 345 41.64 -78.52 -58.70
N PHE A 346 42.59 -78.28 -59.61
CA PHE A 346 42.90 -78.97 -60.88
C PHE A 346 42.30 -78.38 -62.16
#